data_AF-A0A7W1SJ64-F1
#
_entry.id   AF-A0A7W1SJ64-F1
#
_cell.length_a   1.000
_cell.length_b   1.000
_cell.length_c   1.000
_cell.angle_alpha   90.00
_cell.angle_beta   90.00
_cell.angle_gamma   90.00
#
_symmetry.space_group_name_H-M   'P 1'
#
loop_
_entity.id
_entity.type
_entity.pdbx_description
1 polymer ?
#
loop_
_entity_poly.entity_id
_entity_poly.type
_entity_poly.pdbx_seq_one_letter_code
_entity_poly.pdbx_strand_id
1 'polypeptide(L)'
;MRLRRRHLDALTWKVTHEARERRTGADFLAFLKRLARAYPEGEVHLILDDVSTHKTPDVKAWLARHKRFRFHFTPTSASWMNQSET
;
A
#
# COMPACT_ATOMS: atom_id res chain seq x y z
N MET A 1 -37.31 -22.74 -12.18
CA MET A 1 -36.37 -21.62 -12.44
C MET A 1 -35.82 -21.13 -11.12
N ARG A 2 -34.53 -21.35 -10.80
CA ARG A 2 -33.90 -20.84 -9.57
C ARG A 2 -33.18 -19.53 -9.87
N LEU A 3 -33.64 -18.44 -9.24
CA LEU A 3 -32.87 -17.21 -9.12
C LEU A 3 -31.52 -17.52 -8.45
N ARG A 4 -30.42 -17.10 -9.07
CA ARG A 4 -29.13 -16.92 -8.40
C ARG A 4 -28.74 -15.46 -8.58
N ARG A 5 -29.31 -14.56 -7.75
CA ARG A 5 -28.69 -13.25 -7.53
C ARG A 5 -27.40 -13.50 -6.76
N ARG A 6 -26.26 -13.44 -7.44
CA ARG A 6 -24.98 -13.26 -6.77
C ARG A 6 -24.77 -11.75 -6.63
N HIS A 7 -25.05 -11.22 -5.45
CA HIS A 7 -24.50 -9.93 -5.06
C HIS A 7 -23.11 -10.23 -4.50
N LEU A 8 -22.07 -9.79 -5.22
CA LEU A 8 -20.72 -9.70 -4.69
C LEU A 8 -20.49 -8.21 -4.51
N ASP A 9 -20.67 -7.72 -3.27
CA ASP A 9 -20.20 -6.40 -2.91
C ASP A 9 -18.68 -6.48 -2.82
N ALA A 10 -18.03 -6.27 -3.97
CA ALA A 10 -16.60 -6.19 -4.08
C ALA A 10 -16.16 -4.79 -3.60
N LEU A 11 -16.16 -4.61 -2.28
CA LEU A 11 -15.38 -3.54 -1.62
C LEU A 11 -14.02 -3.47 -2.33
N THR A 12 -13.73 -2.30 -2.87
CA THR A 12 -12.88 -2.10 -4.05
C THR A 12 -11.41 -2.43 -3.74
N TRP A 13 -11.01 -3.70 -3.86
CA TRP A 13 -9.61 -4.15 -3.73
C TRP A 13 -8.80 -3.75 -4.97
N LYS A 14 -8.62 -2.43 -5.16
CA LYS A 14 -7.79 -1.88 -6.24
C LYS A 14 -6.32 -1.90 -5.82
N VAL A 15 -5.60 -2.89 -6.32
CA VAL A 15 -4.14 -2.98 -6.13
C VAL A 15 -3.46 -1.91 -7.00
N THR A 16 -2.77 -0.96 -6.37
CA THR A 16 -2.00 0.08 -7.08
C THR A 16 -0.53 -0.28 -7.01
N HIS A 17 0.04 -0.71 -8.14
CA HIS A 17 1.48 -0.96 -8.27
C HIS A 17 2.16 0.25 -8.92
N GLU A 18 3.23 0.74 -8.32
CA GLU A 18 4.11 1.74 -8.93
C GLU A 18 5.57 1.33 -8.72
N ALA A 19 6.23 0.88 -9.79
CA ALA A 19 7.66 0.62 -9.81
C ALA A 19 8.38 1.88 -10.30
N ARG A 20 9.35 2.40 -9.53
CA ARG A 20 10.20 3.54 -9.92
C ARG A 20 11.68 3.23 -9.74
N GLU A 21 12.48 3.76 -10.66
CA GLU A 21 13.95 3.55 -10.74
C GLU A 21 14.72 4.12 -9.54
N ARG A 22 14.16 5.08 -8.78
CA ARG A 22 14.76 5.62 -7.55
C ARG A 22 13.78 5.59 -6.38
N ARG A 23 13.99 4.63 -5.49
CA ARG A 23 13.20 4.45 -4.26
C ARG A 23 13.71 5.41 -3.18
N THR A 24 13.33 6.69 -3.23
CA THR A 24 13.61 7.65 -2.14
C THR A 24 12.40 7.80 -1.23
N GLY A 25 12.61 8.17 0.04
CA GLY A 25 11.50 8.45 0.95
C GLY A 25 10.58 9.58 0.50
N ALA A 26 11.11 10.56 -0.24
CA ALA A 26 10.33 11.67 -0.80
C ALA A 26 9.37 11.20 -1.89
N ASP A 27 9.82 10.29 -2.76
CA ASP A 27 8.97 9.68 -3.80
C ASP A 27 7.85 8.83 -3.17
N PHE A 28 8.20 8.04 -2.15
CA PHE A 28 7.23 7.27 -1.39
C PHE A 28 6.19 8.16 -0.70
N LEU A 29 6.60 9.28 -0.11
CA LEU A 29 5.66 10.25 0.45
C LEU A 29 4.73 10.86 -0.61
N ALA A 30 5.25 11.19 -1.80
CA ALA A 30 4.45 11.71 -2.89
C ALA A 30 3.41 10.66 -3.37
N PHE A 31 3.77 9.39 -3.35
CA PHE A 31 2.84 8.28 -3.57
C PHE A 31 1.73 8.22 -2.49
N LEU A 32 2.08 8.29 -1.20
CA LEU A 32 1.10 8.31 -0.11
C LEU A 32 0.10 9.48 -0.24
N LYS A 33 0.59 10.67 -0.60
CA LYS A 33 -0.27 11.84 -0.84
C LYS A 33 -1.23 11.63 -2.02
N ARG A 34 -0.79 10.94 -3.08
CA ARG A 34 -1.66 10.58 -4.22
C ARG A 34 -2.74 9.58 -3.81
N LEU A 35 -2.38 8.57 -3.01
CA LEU A 35 -3.36 7.62 -2.45
C LEU A 35 -4.40 8.31 -1.57
N ALA A 36 -3.98 9.23 -0.70
CA ALA A 36 -4.91 9.97 0.16
C ALA A 36 -5.91 10.82 -0.63
N ARG A 37 -5.52 11.34 -1.81
CA ARG A 37 -6.42 12.06 -2.71
C ARG A 37 -7.36 11.13 -3.49
N ALA A 38 -6.85 9.97 -3.92
CA ALA A 38 -7.62 8.99 -4.68
C ALA A 38 -8.65 8.25 -3.80
N TYR A 39 -8.33 8.05 -2.52
CA TYR A 39 -9.16 7.37 -1.53
C TYR A 39 -9.40 8.29 -0.33
N PRO A 40 -10.28 9.30 -0.48
CA PRO A 40 -10.53 10.30 0.55
C PRO A 40 -11.22 9.72 1.79
N GLU A 41 -11.80 8.52 1.72
CA GLU A 41 -12.54 7.86 2.81
C GLU A 41 -12.12 6.38 2.98
N GLY A 42 -12.43 5.79 4.14
CA GLY A 42 -12.06 4.39 4.46
C GLY A 42 -10.63 4.18 4.98
N GLU A 43 -10.35 2.96 5.44
CA GLU A 43 -9.01 2.51 5.84
C GLU A 43 -8.18 2.15 4.60
N VAL A 44 -6.89 2.51 4.61
CA VAL A 44 -5.95 2.21 3.54
C VAL A 44 -4.85 1.31 4.11
N HIS A 45 -4.76 0.08 3.61
CA HIS A 45 -3.76 -0.88 4.03
C HIS A 45 -2.68 -1.02 2.96
N LEU A 46 -1.42 -0.81 3.33
CA LEU A 46 -0.28 -0.99 2.44
C LEU A 46 0.57 -2.16 2.95
N ILE A 47 0.80 -3.15 2.07
CA ILE A 47 1.77 -4.22 2.31
C ILE A 47 3.08 -3.76 1.66
N LEU A 48 4.13 -3.64 2.47
CA LEU A 48 5.40 -3.05 2.09
C LEU A 48 6.53 -4.03 2.39
N ASP A 49 7.57 -3.98 1.56
CA ASP A 49 8.86 -4.61 1.86
C ASP A 49 9.60 -3.85 2.97
N ASP A 50 10.46 -4.52 3.74
CA ASP A 50 11.10 -3.97 4.95
C ASP A 50 12.33 -3.08 4.65
N VAL A 51 12.17 -2.14 3.72
CA VAL A 51 13.23 -1.20 3.32
C VAL A 51 13.17 0.13 4.08
N SER A 52 14.34 0.74 4.25
CA SER A 52 14.53 1.99 5.02
C SER A 52 13.76 3.19 4.44
N THR A 53 13.43 3.15 3.15
CA THR A 53 12.69 4.20 2.43
C THR A 53 11.28 4.42 2.99
N HIS A 54 10.63 3.38 3.51
CA HIS A 54 9.31 3.44 4.15
C HIS A 54 9.35 3.96 5.59
N LYS A 55 10.56 4.08 6.18
CA LYS A 55 10.76 4.39 7.61
C LYS A 55 11.41 5.77 7.82
N THR A 56 11.47 6.61 6.80
CA THR A 56 12.02 7.97 6.89
C THR A 56 11.22 8.84 7.88
N PRO A 57 11.86 9.84 8.52
CA PRO A 57 11.18 10.69 9.51
C PRO A 57 9.97 11.42 8.92
N ASP A 58 10.03 11.84 7.66
CA ASP A 58 8.91 12.49 6.99
C ASP A 58 7.72 11.54 6.79
N VAL A 59 7.98 10.31 6.34
CA VAL A 59 6.94 9.27 6.20
C VAL A 59 6.29 8.94 7.55
N LYS A 60 7.09 8.82 8.63
CA LYS A 60 6.57 8.61 9.99
C LYS A 60 5.71 9.77 10.47
N ALA A 61 6.16 11.01 10.25
CA ALA A 61 5.40 12.21 10.61
C ALA A 61 4.09 12.32 9.82
N TRP A 62 4.12 11.96 8.54
CA TRP A 62 2.92 11.91 7.71
C TRP A 62 1.94 10.84 8.20
N LEU A 63 2.42 9.63 8.50
CA LEU A 63 1.59 8.53 9.00
C LEU A 63 0.93 8.87 10.34
N ALA A 64 1.63 9.58 11.24
CA ALA A 64 1.07 10.04 12.50
C ALA A 64 -0.14 10.98 12.32
N ARG A 65 -0.16 11.76 11.24
CA ARG A 65 -1.28 12.65 10.86
C ARG A 65 -2.38 11.92 10.10
N HIS A 66 -2.09 10.77 9.50
CA HIS A 66 -3.01 10.01 8.64
C HIS A 66 -3.27 8.61 9.21
N LYS A 67 -3.93 8.55 10.37
CA LYS A 67 -4.20 7.30 11.13
C LYS A 67 -4.99 6.22 10.37
N ARG A 68 -5.60 6.59 9.24
CA ARG A 68 -6.32 5.68 8.34
C ARG A 68 -5.39 4.81 7.48
N PHE A 69 -4.12 5.19 7.37
CA PHE A 69 -3.10 4.41 6.67
C PHE A 69 -2.48 3.42 7.63
N ARG A 70 -2.52 2.13 7.29
CA ARG A 70 -1.96 1.02 8.07
C ARG A 70 -0.91 0.32 7.23
N PHE A 71 0.34 0.37 7.69
CA PHE A 71 1.45 -0.30 7.02
C PHE A 71 1.65 -1.70 7.61
N HIS A 72 1.73 -2.68 6.74
CA HIS A 72 2.08 -4.05 7.05
C HIS A 72 3.40 -4.35 6.36
N PHE A 73 4.42 -4.67 7.13
CA PHE A 73 5.72 -5.04 6.55
C PHE A 73 5.78 -6.55 6.38
N THR A 74 6.25 -7.00 5.22
CA THR A 74 6.58 -8.41 5.02
C THR A 74 7.75 -8.77 5.94
N PRO A 75 7.71 -9.90 6.66
CA PRO A 75 8.84 -10.30 7.49
C PRO A 75 10.08 -10.50 6.61
N THR A 76 11.23 -10.07 7.11
CA THR A 76 12.54 -10.04 6.42
C THR A 76 12.99 -11.39 5.85
N SER A 77 12.36 -12.49 6.27
CA SER A 77 12.63 -13.87 5.82
C SER A 77 11.61 -14.45 4.83
N ALA A 78 10.66 -13.66 4.32
CA ALA A 78 9.69 -14.11 3.33
C ALA A 78 10.29 -14.22 1.91
N SER A 79 11.27 -15.11 1.72
CA SER A 79 11.85 -15.45 0.41
C SER A 79 10.85 -16.06 -0.59
N TRP A 80 9.59 -16.27 -0.20
CA TRP A 80 8.56 -16.83 -1.07
C TRP A 80 7.91 -15.80 -2.02
N MET A 81 8.09 -14.49 -1.79
CA MET A 81 7.63 -13.44 -2.72
C MET A 81 8.71 -12.96 -3.71
N ASN A 82 9.91 -13.55 -3.71
CA ASN A 82 10.93 -13.26 -4.72
C ASN A 82 10.70 -14.07 -6.00
N GLN A 83 9.53 -13.91 -6.64
CA GLN A 83 9.39 -14.29 -8.05
C GLN A 83 9.84 -13.11 -8.91
N SER A 84 10.99 -13.31 -9.56
CA SER A 84 11.72 -12.42 -10.49
C SER A 84 12.53 -11.32 -9.78
N GLU A 85 13.82 -11.10 -10.05
CA GLU A 85 14.49 -11.06 -11.36
C GLU A 85 15.93 -11.63 -11.31
N THR A 86 16.35 -12.26 -12.42
CA THR A 86 17.72 -12.68 -12.75
C THR A 86 18.63 -11.50 -13.05
#